data_AF-A0A1Q9RZJ2-F1
#
_entry.id   AF-A0A1Q9RZJ2-F1
#
_cell.length_a   1.000
_cell.length_b   1.000
_cell.length_c   1.000
_cell.angle_alpha   90.00
_cell.angle_beta   90.00
_cell.angle_gamma   90.00
#
_symmetry.space_group_name_H-M   'P 1'
#
loop_
_entity.id
_entity.type
_entity.pdbx_description
1 polymer ?
#
loop_
_entity_poly.entity_id
_entity_poly.type
_entity_poly.pdbx_seq_one_letter_code
_entity_poly.pdbx_strand_id
1 'polypeptide(L)' 'MTHSEPAGGIADVMAGMPEVWRRLLVAHVPDRLGRCTSCRTASGSGERWPCSLHQIASDARHLHELRMGQAVAGD' A
#
# COMPACT_ATOMS: atom_id res chain seq x y z
N MET A 1 7.01 -8.14 -22.34
CA MET A 1 6.11 -8.86 -21.42
C MET A 1 5.82 -7.91 -20.28
N THR A 2 4.88 -7.01 -20.53
CA THR A 2 4.54 -5.86 -19.68
C THR A 2 3.40 -6.26 -18.76
N HIS A 3 3.68 -6.54 -17.50
CA HIS A 3 2.65 -6.56 -16.47
C HIS A 3 2.68 -5.20 -15.75
N SER A 4 2.18 -4.18 -16.45
CA SER A 4 1.60 -3.02 -15.78
C SER A 4 0.19 -3.45 -15.36
N GLU A 5 0.11 -4.24 -14.28
CA GLU A 5 -1.16 -4.60 -13.65
C GLU A 5 -1.83 -3.30 -13.18
N PRO A 6 -3.12 -3.08 -13.47
CA PRO A 6 -3.79 -1.87 -13.01
C PRO A 6 -3.78 -1.90 -11.48
N ALA A 7 -3.16 -0.90 -10.87
CA ALA A 7 -3.17 -0.68 -9.42
C ALA A 7 -4.61 -0.66 -8.83
N GLY A 8 -5.64 -0.55 -9.68
CA GLY A 8 -7.05 -0.65 -9.30
C GLY A 8 -7.55 -2.05 -8.88
N GLY A 9 -6.76 -3.13 -8.95
CA GLY A 9 -7.26 -4.47 -8.57
C GLY A 9 -7.23 -4.75 -7.06
N ILE A 10 -6.12 -4.43 -6.41
CA ILE A 10 -5.90 -4.74 -4.98
C ILE A 10 -6.00 -3.49 -4.12
N ALA A 11 -5.49 -2.34 -4.59
CA ALA A 11 -5.57 -1.10 -3.83
C ALA A 11 -7.02 -0.61 -3.66
N ASP A 12 -7.87 -0.81 -4.68
CA ASP A 12 -9.28 -0.42 -4.65
C ASP A 12 -10.10 -1.25 -3.65
N VAL A 13 -9.92 -2.57 -3.67
CA VAL A 13 -10.52 -3.50 -2.70
C VAL A 13 -10.00 -3.19 -1.30
N MET A 14 -8.69 -2.98 -1.17
CA MET A 14 -8.07 -2.63 0.10
C MET A 14 -8.53 -1.26 0.60
N ALA A 15 -8.83 -0.29 -0.26
CA ALA A 15 -9.38 1.01 0.12
C ALA A 15 -10.74 0.89 0.82
N GLY A 16 -11.51 -0.17 0.52
CA GLY A 16 -12.72 -0.53 1.25
C GLY A 16 -12.46 -1.12 2.64
N MET A 17 -11.21 -1.50 2.96
CA MET A 17 -10.80 -2.17 4.19
C MET A 17 -9.72 -1.37 4.92
N PRO A 18 -10.08 -0.27 5.62
CA PRO A 18 -9.09 0.65 6.18
C PRO A 18 -8.21 0.09 7.27
N GLU A 19 -8.63 -0.96 7.95
CA GLU A 19 -7.78 -1.70 8.90
C GLU A 19 -6.60 -2.41 8.24
N VAL A 20 -6.78 -2.93 7.01
CA VAL A 20 -5.78 -3.73 6.29
C VAL A 20 -4.63 -2.86 5.82
N TRP A 21 -4.91 -1.78 5.07
CA TRP A 21 -3.85 -0.88 4.62
C TRP A 21 -3.18 -0.14 5.76
N ARG A 22 -3.91 0.23 6.83
CA ARG A 22 -3.29 0.84 8.03
C ARG A 22 -2.28 -0.11 8.67
N ARG A 23 -2.65 -1.37 8.84
CA ARG A 23 -1.75 -2.37 9.43
C ARG A 23 -0.54 -2.64 8.53
N LEU A 24 -0.72 -2.65 7.21
CA LEU A 24 0.36 -2.78 6.24
C LEU A 24 1.32 -1.58 6.31
N LEU A 25 0.83 -0.35 6.36
CA LEU A 25 1.69 0.84 6.50
C LEU A 25 2.50 0.84 7.79
N VAL A 26 1.92 0.36 8.90
CA VAL A 26 2.61 0.25 10.19
C VAL A 26 3.61 -0.90 10.22
N ALA A 27 3.29 -2.03 9.59
CA ALA A 27 4.17 -3.19 9.53
C ALA A 27 5.33 -2.97 8.56
N HIS A 28 5.07 -2.35 7.41
CA HIS A 28 6.07 -2.11 6.38
C HIS A 28 6.68 -0.72 6.56
N VAL A 29 7.75 -0.64 7.35
CA VAL A 29 8.52 0.60 7.58
C VAL A 29 9.92 0.51 6.98
N PRO A 30 10.54 1.64 6.63
CA PRO A 30 11.92 1.64 6.19
C PRO A 30 12.86 1.33 7.36
N ASP A 31 13.74 0.37 7.14
CA ASP A 31 14.91 0.10 7.98
C ASP A 31 16.01 1.14 7.73
N ARG A 32 16.97 1.27 8.65
CA ARG A 32 18.14 2.16 8.51
C ARG A 32 18.97 1.88 7.26
N LEU A 33 18.85 0.69 6.67
CA LEU A 33 19.51 0.30 5.43
C LEU A 33 18.70 0.63 4.16
N GLY A 34 17.56 1.35 4.27
CA GLY A 34 16.70 1.66 3.13
C GLY A 34 15.95 0.45 2.57
N ARG A 35 15.61 -0.51 3.44
CA ARG A 35 14.90 -1.75 3.10
C ARG A 35 13.66 -1.89 3.96
N CYS A 36 12.65 -2.63 3.50
CA CYS A 36 11.50 -2.90 4.36
C CYS A 36 11.88 -3.91 5.46
N THR A 37 11.52 -3.62 6.71
CA THR A 37 11.76 -4.49 7.88
C THR A 37 10.87 -5.75 7.87
N SER A 38 9.66 -5.65 7.31
CA SER A 38 8.65 -6.71 7.33
C SER A 38 8.63 -7.55 6.06
N CYS A 39 8.98 -6.98 4.89
CA CYS A 39 9.15 -7.78 3.68
C CYS A 39 10.37 -8.69 3.81
N ARG A 40 10.18 -9.93 4.24
CA ARG A 40 11.21 -10.95 4.15
C ARG A 40 11.12 -11.60 2.78
N THR A 41 12.02 -11.23 1.87
CA THR A 41 12.16 -11.96 0.60
C THR A 41 12.66 -13.37 0.87
N ALA A 42 12.50 -14.30 -0.08
CA ALA A 42 12.98 -15.68 0.06
C ALA A 42 14.49 -15.76 0.38
N SER A 43 15.25 -14.72 0.06
CA SER A 43 16.68 -14.60 0.36
C SER A 43 16.98 -14.00 1.75
N GLY A 44 15.97 -13.72 2.58
CA GLY A 44 16.13 -13.15 3.92
C GLY A 44 16.50 -11.66 3.95
N SER A 45 16.83 -11.05 2.81
CA SER A 45 17.05 -9.61 2.70
C SER A 45 15.71 -8.88 2.59
N GLY A 46 15.55 -7.82 3.38
CA GLY A 46 14.44 -6.88 3.23
C GLY A 46 14.34 -6.39 1.79
N GLU A 47 13.14 -6.34 1.22
CA GLU A 47 12.96 -5.77 -0.12
C GLU A 47 13.38 -4.29 -0.14
N ARG A 48 13.84 -3.79 -1.31
CA ARG A 48 14.21 -2.38 -1.48
C ARG A 48 13.01 -1.51 -1.13
N TRP A 49 13.24 -0.54 -0.24
CA TRP A 49 12.21 0.45 0.08
C TRP A 49 12.09 1.48 -1.06
N PRO A 50 10.87 1.92 -1.43
CA PRO A 50 9.57 1.48 -0.94
C PRO A 50 9.14 0.12 -1.52
N CYS A 51 8.75 -0.81 -0.66
CA CYS A 51 8.29 -2.14 -1.10
C CYS A 51 6.92 -2.05 -1.77
N SER A 52 6.62 -2.98 -2.69
CA SER A 52 5.36 -2.99 -3.45
C SER A 52 4.12 -2.99 -2.55
N LEU A 53 4.14 -3.71 -1.42
CA LEU A 53 3.05 -3.71 -0.43
C LEU A 53 2.80 -2.34 0.20
N HIS A 54 3.85 -1.58 0.50
CA HIS A 54 3.70 -0.25 1.06
C HIS A 54 3.11 0.71 0.02
N GLN A 55 3.53 0.58 -1.25
CA GLN A 55 2.95 1.37 -2.35
C GLN A 55 1.46 1.08 -2.53
N ILE A 56 1.06 -0.20 -2.54
CA ILE A 56 -0.35 -0.62 -2.65
C ILE A 56 -1.17 -0.10 -1.45
N ALA A 57 -0.65 -0.19 -0.23
CA ALA A 57 -1.33 0.29 0.97
C ALA A 57 -1.45 1.83 0.97
N SER A 58 -0.44 2.54 0.48
CA SER A 58 -0.49 3.99 0.31
C SER A 58 -1.50 4.41 -0.75
N ASP A 59 -1.60 3.67 -1.85
CA ASP A 59 -2.59 3.91 -2.92
C ASP A 59 -4.02 3.66 -2.40
N ALA A 60 -4.22 2.56 -1.65
CA ALA A 60 -5.48 2.25 -1.00
C ALA A 60 -5.94 3.36 -0.03
N ARG A 61 -5.00 3.94 0.73
CA ARG A 61 -5.29 5.11 1.58
C ARG A 61 -5.74 6.30 0.73
N HIS A 62 -5.02 6.61 -0.35
CA HIS A 62 -5.34 7.75 -1.20
C HIS A 62 -6.72 7.59 -1.86
N LEU A 63 -7.05 6.39 -2.35
CA LEU A 63 -8.36 6.05 -2.89
C LEU A 63 -9.47 6.18 -1.82
N HIS A 64 -9.20 5.76 -0.59
CA HIS A 64 -10.13 5.93 0.52
C HIS A 64 -10.39 7.41 0.84
N GLU A 65 -9.34 8.22 0.92
CA GLU A 65 -9.43 9.67 1.13
C GLU A 65 -10.19 10.37 0.00
N LEU A 66 -9.94 9.99 -1.26
CA LEU A 66 -10.69 10.47 -2.42
C LEU A 66 -12.19 10.14 -2.31
N ARG A 67 -12.54 8.87 -2.01
CA ARG A 67 -13.94 8.44 -1.83
C ARG A 67 -14.65 9.21 -0.72
N MET A 68 -13.96 9.44 0.40
CA MET A 68 -14.50 10.23 1.51
C MET A 68 -14.66 11.70 1.14
N GLY A 69 -13.71 12.28 0.41
CA GLY A 69 -13.82 13.65 -0.12
C GLY A 69 -14.98 13.81 -1.11
N GLN A 70 -15.22 12.80 -1.95
CA GLN A 70 -16.38 12.77 -2.86
C GLN A 70 -17.72 12.65 -2.13
N ALA A 71 -17.77 11.94 -1.00
CA ALA A 71 -18.98 11.83 -0.19
C ALA A 71 -19.38 13.15 0.51
N VAL A 72 -18.43 14.07 0.73
CA VAL A 72 -18.68 15.37 1.36
C VAL A 72 -19.02 16.47 0.34
N ALA A 73 -18.69 16.29 -0.94
CA ALA A 73 -18.92 17.27 -2.00
C ALA A 73 -20.30 17.13 -2.68
N GLY A 74 -21.21 16.33 -2.12
CA GLY A 74 -22.56 16.10 -2.65
C GLY A 74 -23.64 16.43 -1.62
N ASP A 75 -23.76 17.71 -1.26
CA ASP A 75 -24.94 18.30 -0.60
C ASP A 75 -25.34 19.57 -1.36
#